data_AF-A0A2A4QUQ9-F1
#
_entry.id   AF-A0A2A4QUQ9-F1
#
_cell.length_a   1.000
_cell.length_b   1.000
_cell.length_c   1.000
_cell.angle_alpha   90.00
_cell.angle_beta   90.00
_cell.angle_gamma   90.00
#
_symmetry.space_group_name_H-M   'P 1'
#
loop_
_entity.id
_entity.type
_entity.pdbx_description
1 polymer ?
#
loop_
_entity_poly.entity_id
_entity_poly.type
_entity_poly.pdbx_seq_one_letter_code
_entity_poly.pdbx_strand_id
1 'polypeptide(L)'
;MSVIVVIAFTAAMVVPSIQVSGGSVAEEANRMRLIMHFAADEAQLTGAPIRVILKKDEYSFETWQQGLGKGEWFMLADAQFKAYILPQDIQILTIEQAVNYTNTFALDEDEVAKEDILGYILFLPDGTLSQINIRLGNEEDARVLEIRPGPSGIRLRKEGEL
;
A
#
# COMPACT_ATOMS: atom_id res chain seq x y z
N MET A 1 -7.20 9.81 -50.60
CA MET A 1 -6.23 9.11 -49.74
C MET A 1 -6.03 10.00 -48.53
N SER A 2 -6.80 9.77 -47.47
CA SER A 2 -6.85 10.67 -46.31
C SER A 2 -5.93 10.13 -45.23
N VAL A 3 -4.83 10.83 -44.98
CA VAL A 3 -3.90 10.54 -43.89
C VAL A 3 -4.52 11.08 -42.60
N ILE A 4 -4.92 10.19 -41.70
CA ILE A 4 -5.37 10.55 -40.36
C ILE A 4 -4.11 10.69 -39.50
N VAL A 5 -3.78 11.93 -39.14
CA VAL A 5 -2.73 12.22 -38.16
C VAL A 5 -3.36 12.14 -36.78
N VAL A 6 -3.16 11.01 -36.11
CA VAL A 6 -3.52 10.86 -34.69
C VAL A 6 -2.45 11.57 -33.87
N ILE A 7 -2.77 12.77 -33.38
CA ILE A 7 -1.95 13.46 -32.39
C ILE A 7 -2.27 12.82 -31.03
N ALA A 8 -1.37 11.97 -30.54
CA ALA A 8 -1.45 11.43 -29.19
C ALA A 8 -1.08 12.54 -28.19
N PHE A 9 -2.07 13.01 -27.44
CA PHE A 9 -1.85 13.87 -26.28
C PHE A 9 -1.32 12.99 -25.14
N THR A 10 -0.02 13.06 -24.86
CA THR A 10 0.52 12.62 -23.58
C THR A 10 0.16 13.66 -22.54
N ALA A 11 -0.98 13.47 -21.87
CA ALA A 11 -1.26 14.18 -20.64
C ALA A 11 -0.23 13.72 -19.60
N ALA A 12 0.86 14.48 -19.45
CA ALA A 12 1.76 14.34 -18.33
C ALA A 12 0.94 14.64 -17.06
N MET A 13 0.51 13.60 -16.36
CA MET A 13 0.02 13.75 -15.00
C MET A 13 1.17 14.34 -14.19
N VAL A 14 1.02 15.61 -13.81
CA VAL A 14 1.87 16.23 -12.80
C VAL A 14 1.52 15.54 -11.48
N VAL A 15 2.19 14.43 -11.20
CA VAL A 15 2.12 13.78 -9.89
C VAL A 15 2.81 14.74 -8.92
N PRO A 16 2.12 15.22 -7.87
CA PRO A 16 2.76 16.00 -6.83
C PRO A 16 3.91 15.16 -6.28
N SER A 17 5.14 15.65 -6.40
CA SER A 17 6.26 15.01 -5.70
C SER A 17 5.98 15.19 -4.22
N ILE A 18 5.66 14.09 -3.54
CA ILE A 18 5.57 14.07 -2.08
C ILE A 18 7.02 14.20 -1.59
N GLN A 19 7.45 15.46 -1.42
CA GLN A 19 8.79 15.82 -1.01
C GLN A 19 9.00 15.42 0.44
N VAL A 20 10.10 14.71 0.69
CA VAL A 20 10.58 14.29 2.01
C VAL A 20 11.12 15.52 2.74
N SER A 21 10.31 16.18 3.57
CA SER A 21 10.81 16.82 4.78
C SER A 21 10.73 15.78 5.91
N GLY A 22 11.59 15.87 6.92
CA GLY A 22 11.45 15.11 8.17
C GLY A 22 10.12 15.47 8.82
N GLY A 23 9.07 14.81 8.36
CA GLY A 23 7.69 15.17 8.56
C GLY A 23 7.20 14.60 9.87
N SER A 24 6.21 15.26 10.46
CA SER A 24 5.59 14.75 11.68
C SER A 24 4.98 13.36 11.44
N VAL A 25 4.83 12.55 12.48
CA VAL A 25 4.11 11.27 12.43
C VAL A 25 2.73 11.42 11.77
N ALA A 26 2.06 12.56 11.98
CA ALA A 26 0.77 12.85 11.37
C ALA A 26 0.84 13.02 9.83
N GLU A 27 1.88 13.66 9.32
CA GLU A 27 2.09 13.83 7.88
C GLU A 27 2.40 12.48 7.22
N GLU A 28 3.29 11.70 7.82
CA GLU A 28 3.65 10.38 7.28
C GLU A 28 2.49 9.40 7.37
N ALA A 29 1.71 9.44 8.45
CA ALA A 29 0.48 8.66 8.55
C ALA A 29 -0.55 9.05 7.48
N ASN A 30 -0.72 10.36 7.22
CA ASN A 30 -1.62 10.84 6.16
C ASN A 30 -1.14 10.46 4.77
N ARG A 31 0.17 10.49 4.53
CA ARG A 31 0.76 10.00 3.31
C ARG A 31 0.49 8.51 3.12
N MET A 32 0.78 7.70 4.14
CA MET A 32 0.50 6.26 4.12
C MET A 32 -0.98 6.02 3.82
N ARG A 33 -1.90 6.75 4.48
CA ARG A 33 -3.34 6.67 4.20
C ARG A 33 -3.67 6.94 2.73
N LEU A 34 -3.10 7.99 2.14
CA LEU A 34 -3.35 8.36 0.74
C LEU A 34 -2.83 7.30 -0.23
N ILE A 35 -1.62 6.80 -0.03
CA ILE A 35 -1.06 5.77 -0.93
C ILE A 35 -1.80 4.43 -0.81
N MET A 36 -2.30 4.07 0.37
CA MET A 36 -3.17 2.89 0.53
C MET A 36 -4.51 3.06 -0.21
N HIS A 37 -5.09 4.26 -0.21
CA HIS A 37 -6.27 4.55 -1.04
C HIS A 37 -5.96 4.40 -2.53
N PHE A 38 -4.83 4.95 -2.99
CA PHE A 38 -4.42 4.79 -4.39
C PHE A 38 -4.17 3.34 -4.77
N ALA A 39 -3.57 2.54 -3.90
CA ALA A 39 -3.38 1.11 -4.14
C ALA A 39 -4.73 0.36 -4.21
N ALA A 40 -5.71 0.73 -3.38
CA ALA A 40 -7.04 0.13 -3.43
C ALA A 40 -7.82 0.50 -4.71
N ASP A 41 -7.67 1.75 -5.17
CA ASP A 41 -8.25 2.21 -6.44
C ASP A 41 -7.56 1.54 -7.63
N GLU A 42 -6.23 1.44 -7.62
CA GLU A 42 -5.45 0.81 -8.68
C GLU A 42 -5.82 -0.68 -8.84
N ALA A 43 -6.05 -1.40 -7.73
CA ALA A 43 -6.46 -2.80 -7.78
C ALA A 43 -7.82 -2.98 -8.47
N GLN A 44 -8.76 -2.06 -8.24
CA GLN A 44 -10.06 -2.05 -8.89
C GLN A 44 -9.96 -1.63 -10.37
N LEU A 45 -9.13 -0.64 -10.69
CA LEU A 45 -8.96 -0.13 -12.05
C LEU A 45 -8.26 -1.13 -12.98
N THR A 46 -7.21 -1.79 -12.47
CA THR A 46 -6.42 -2.75 -13.25
C THR A 46 -7.06 -4.13 -13.32
N GLY A 47 -7.99 -4.44 -12.40
CA GLY A 47 -8.53 -5.78 -12.27
C GLY A 47 -7.55 -6.77 -11.63
N ALA A 48 -6.42 -6.31 -11.09
CA ALA A 48 -5.37 -7.15 -10.51
C ALA A 48 -5.24 -6.91 -9.00
N PRO A 49 -5.09 -7.98 -8.19
CA PRO A 49 -4.78 -7.84 -6.77
C PRO A 49 -3.48 -7.07 -6.52
N ILE A 50 -3.50 -6.16 -5.54
CA ILE A 50 -2.31 -5.46 -5.06
C ILE A 50 -2.01 -5.90 -3.62
N ARG A 51 -0.77 -6.32 -3.39
CA ARG A 51 -0.23 -6.66 -2.08
C ARG A 51 0.69 -5.55 -1.62
N VAL A 52 0.49 -5.10 -0.39
CA VAL A 52 1.42 -4.20 0.31
C VAL A 52 2.24 -5.02 1.28
N ILE A 53 3.56 -4.88 1.22
CA ILE A 53 4.48 -5.47 2.18
C ILE A 53 4.84 -4.39 3.20
N LEU A 54 4.65 -4.70 4.48
CA LEU A 54 4.96 -3.79 5.57
C LEU A 54 6.14 -4.33 6.36
N LYS A 55 7.21 -3.54 6.43
CA LYS A 55 8.37 -3.78 7.29
C LYS A 55 8.47 -2.66 8.31
N LYS A 56 9.40 -2.81 9.25
CA LYS A 56 9.57 -1.84 10.33
C LYS A 56 9.80 -0.41 9.84
N ASP A 57 10.68 -0.24 8.85
CA ASP A 57 11.13 1.08 8.39
C ASP A 57 10.77 1.33 6.91
N GLU A 58 10.05 0.42 6.25
CA GLU A 58 9.66 0.56 4.86
C GLU A 58 8.33 -0.11 4.53
N TYR A 59 7.71 0.32 3.43
CA TYR A 59 6.63 -0.41 2.77
C TYR A 59 6.81 -0.43 1.26
N SER A 60 6.32 -1.48 0.62
CA SER A 60 6.39 -1.67 -0.84
C SER A 60 5.10 -2.29 -1.38
N PHE A 61 4.93 -2.21 -2.70
CA PHE A 61 3.72 -2.68 -3.37
C PHE A 61 4.05 -3.62 -4.51
N GLU A 62 3.25 -4.67 -4.60
CA GLU A 62 3.33 -5.68 -5.64
C GLU A 62 1.95 -5.95 -6.23
N THR A 63 1.91 -6.33 -7.49
CA THR A 63 0.70 -6.75 -8.18
C THR A 63 0.83 -8.18 -8.66
N TRP A 64 -0.27 -8.92 -8.67
CA TRP A 64 -0.32 -10.26 -9.23
C TRP A 64 -0.39 -10.19 -10.76
N GLN A 65 0.58 -10.79 -11.46
CA GLN A 65 0.53 -10.95 -12.91
C GLN A 65 0.41 -12.43 -13.27
N GLN A 66 -0.55 -12.76 -14.14
CA GLN A 66 -0.67 -14.11 -14.68
C GLN A 66 0.29 -14.30 -15.86
N GLY A 67 1.36 -15.06 -15.63
CA GLY A 67 2.23 -15.57 -16.70
C GLY A 67 1.75 -16.91 -17.28
N LEU A 68 2.50 -17.44 -18.25
CA LEU A 68 2.27 -18.73 -18.93
C LEU A 68 2.49 -19.98 -18.02
N GLY A 69 1.89 -20.03 -16.84
CA GLY A 69 1.83 -21.27 -16.07
C GLY A 69 1.46 -21.15 -14.59
N LYS A 70 1.88 -20.07 -13.91
CA LYS A 70 1.49 -19.69 -12.54
C LYS A 70 1.58 -18.17 -12.44
N GLY A 71 0.66 -17.54 -11.71
CA GLY A 71 0.82 -16.12 -11.44
C GLY A 71 1.96 -15.89 -10.45
N GLU A 72 2.61 -14.75 -10.57
CA GLU A 72 3.70 -14.33 -9.69
C GLU A 72 3.45 -12.88 -9.25
N TRP A 73 3.94 -12.54 -8.06
CA TRP A 73 3.92 -11.18 -7.54
C TRP A 73 5.09 -10.38 -8.16
N PHE A 74 4.79 -9.22 -8.72
CA PHE A 74 5.78 -8.31 -9.27
C PHE A 74 5.64 -6.94 -8.64
N MET A 75 6.77 -6.27 -8.37
CA MET A 75 6.79 -4.87 -7.93
C MET A 75 6.03 -3.98 -8.92
N LEU A 76 5.18 -3.11 -8.40
CA LEU A 76 4.48 -2.13 -9.23
C LEU A 76 5.49 -1.15 -9.86
N ALA A 77 5.36 -0.92 -11.17
CA ALA A 77 6.31 -0.12 -11.93
C ALA A 77 6.11 1.39 -11.74
N ASP A 78 4.91 1.82 -11.35
CA ASP A 78 4.57 3.24 -11.24
C ASP A 78 5.37 3.94 -10.14
N ALA A 79 5.76 5.19 -10.41
CA ALA A 79 6.64 5.95 -9.53
C ALA A 79 6.09 6.11 -8.10
N GLN A 80 4.76 6.15 -7.94
CA GLN A 80 4.07 6.28 -6.65
C GLN A 80 4.11 5.01 -5.79
N PHE A 81 4.31 3.84 -6.41
CA PHE A 81 4.30 2.53 -5.74
C PHE A 81 5.70 1.95 -5.54
N LYS A 82 6.75 2.75 -5.80
CA LYS A 82 8.11 2.39 -5.43
C LYS A 82 8.19 2.16 -3.91
N ALA A 83 9.04 1.22 -3.52
CA ALA A 83 9.37 1.00 -2.12
C ALA A 83 9.70 2.32 -1.43
N TYR A 84 9.06 2.56 -0.30
CA TYR A 84 9.21 3.79 0.45
C TYR A 84 9.80 3.52 1.82
N ILE A 85 10.92 4.17 2.10
CA ILE A 85 11.62 4.12 3.39
C ILE A 85 11.10 5.27 4.24
N LEU A 86 10.62 4.94 5.44
CA LEU A 86 10.15 5.89 6.44
C LEU A 86 11.32 6.80 6.91
N PRO A 87 11.04 8.03 7.37
CA PRO A 87 12.03 8.86 8.04
C PRO A 87 12.66 8.15 9.25
N GLN A 88 13.92 8.43 9.58
CA GLN A 88 14.70 7.69 10.59
C GLN A 88 14.07 7.63 11.99
N ASP A 89 13.21 8.58 12.33
CA ASP A 89 12.53 8.66 13.61
C ASP A 89 11.16 7.99 13.61
N ILE A 90 10.61 7.60 12.46
CA ILE A 90 9.26 7.03 12.32
C ILE A 90 9.35 5.58 11.89
N GLN A 91 8.61 4.71 12.58
CA GLN A 91 8.58 3.27 12.30
C GLN A 91 7.15 2.72 12.37
N ILE A 92 6.93 1.60 11.69
CA ILE A 92 5.76 0.76 11.90
C ILE A 92 5.98 -0.02 13.21
N LEU A 93 5.21 0.36 14.23
CA LEU A 93 5.34 -0.18 15.59
C LEU A 93 4.68 -1.55 15.71
N THR A 94 3.43 -1.66 15.24
CA THR A 94 2.64 -2.89 15.33
C THR A 94 1.65 -3.01 14.18
N ILE A 95 1.29 -4.24 13.86
CA ILE A 95 0.26 -4.58 12.89
C ILE A 95 -0.72 -5.56 13.54
N GLU A 96 -1.98 -5.18 13.61
CA GLU A 96 -3.07 -6.04 14.11
C GLU A 96 -3.99 -6.43 12.96
N GLN A 97 -3.90 -7.67 12.51
CA GLN A 97 -4.72 -8.18 11.42
C GLN A 97 -5.89 -9.01 11.98
N ALA A 98 -7.12 -8.56 11.72
CA ALA A 98 -8.32 -9.24 12.20
C ALA A 98 -8.78 -10.36 11.28
N VAL A 99 -8.49 -10.26 9.97
CA VAL A 99 -8.81 -11.30 8.98
C VAL A 99 -7.58 -11.54 8.12
N ASN A 100 -7.06 -12.77 8.21
CA ASN A 100 -5.94 -13.22 7.39
C ASN A 100 -6.53 -13.82 6.10
N TYR A 101 -6.42 -13.12 4.96
CA TYR A 101 -6.90 -13.59 3.64
C TYR A 101 -5.96 -14.68 3.04
N THR A 102 -5.36 -15.50 3.89
CA THR A 102 -4.21 -16.38 3.60
C THR A 102 -4.56 -17.58 2.73
N ASN A 103 -5.82 -17.97 2.59
CA ASN A 103 -6.15 -19.28 2.01
C ASN A 103 -6.22 -19.34 0.47
N THR A 104 -6.01 -18.25 -0.26
CA THR A 104 -6.00 -18.29 -1.75
C THR A 104 -4.73 -17.72 -2.37
N PHE A 105 -4.01 -16.85 -1.66
CA PHE A 105 -2.72 -16.27 -2.08
C PHE A 105 -1.65 -16.53 -1.02
N ALA A 106 -1.55 -17.79 -0.58
CA ALA A 106 -0.73 -18.23 0.55
C ALA A 106 0.65 -17.57 0.55
N LEU A 107 0.92 -16.83 1.62
CA LEU A 107 2.25 -16.35 1.97
C LEU A 107 3.08 -17.57 2.36
N ASP A 108 4.27 -17.70 1.79
CA ASP A 108 5.23 -18.67 2.28
C ASP A 108 5.71 -18.19 3.66
N GLU A 109 5.44 -18.94 4.72
CA GLU A 109 5.86 -18.59 6.08
C GLU A 109 7.39 -18.41 6.16
N ASP A 110 8.12 -19.06 5.25
CA ASP A 110 9.57 -18.94 5.11
C ASP A 110 10.04 -17.61 4.48
N GLU A 111 9.18 -16.88 3.75
CA GLU A 111 9.49 -15.52 3.24
C GLU A 111 9.33 -14.47 4.33
N VAL A 112 8.30 -14.60 5.17
CA VAL A 112 8.00 -13.65 6.26
C VAL A 112 9.15 -13.55 7.26
N ALA A 113 9.79 -14.68 7.56
CA ALA A 113 10.89 -14.76 8.50
C ALA A 113 12.25 -14.25 7.96
N LYS A 114 12.41 -14.09 6.65
CA LYS A 114 13.70 -13.72 6.03
C LYS A 114 13.91 -12.21 5.86
N GLU A 115 12.85 -11.42 5.88
CA GLU A 115 12.91 -10.01 5.49
C GLU A 115 12.35 -9.01 6.53
N ASP A 116 12.27 -9.39 7.82
CA ASP A 116 11.69 -8.55 8.88
C ASP A 116 10.30 -7.98 8.50
N ILE A 117 9.49 -8.82 7.84
CA ILE A 117 8.15 -8.46 7.39
C ILE A 117 7.20 -8.51 8.58
N LEU A 118 6.58 -7.37 8.89
CA LEU A 118 5.61 -7.24 9.96
C LEU A 118 4.21 -7.71 9.53
N GLY A 119 3.91 -7.63 8.23
CA GLY A 119 2.63 -8.09 7.70
C GLY A 119 2.36 -7.66 6.28
N TYR A 120 1.19 -8.05 5.77
CA TYR A 120 0.74 -7.72 4.43
C TYR A 120 -0.68 -7.17 4.42
N ILE A 121 -0.93 -6.25 3.49
CA ILE A 121 -2.26 -5.77 3.15
C ILE A 121 -2.59 -6.30 1.76
N LEU A 122 -3.79 -6.84 1.56
CA LEU A 122 -4.26 -7.26 0.26
C LEU A 122 -5.44 -6.38 -0.15
N PHE A 123 -5.33 -5.79 -1.34
CA PHE A 123 -6.40 -5.09 -2.03
C PHE A 123 -6.84 -5.95 -3.22
N LEU A 124 -8.10 -6.34 -3.24
CA LEU A 124 -8.68 -7.15 -4.30
C LEU A 124 -9.46 -6.28 -5.29
N PRO A 125 -9.53 -6.70 -6.56
CA PRO A 125 -10.23 -5.93 -7.61
C PRO A 125 -11.74 -5.74 -7.40
N ASP A 126 -12.35 -6.55 -6.55
CA ASP A 126 -13.77 -6.47 -6.19
C ASP A 126 -14.05 -5.42 -5.09
N GLY A 127 -13.02 -4.69 -4.65
CA GLY A 127 -13.08 -3.73 -3.54
C GLY A 127 -12.97 -4.38 -2.16
N THR A 128 -12.77 -5.70 -2.09
CA THR A 128 -12.43 -6.39 -0.84
C THR A 128 -11.02 -6.01 -0.41
N LEU A 129 -10.82 -5.80 0.88
CA LEU A 129 -9.53 -5.38 1.43
C LEU A 129 -9.28 -5.99 2.81
N SER A 130 -8.00 -6.12 3.18
CA SER A 130 -7.59 -6.64 4.49
C SER A 130 -8.16 -5.82 5.66
N GLN A 131 -8.70 -6.50 6.68
CA GLN A 131 -9.06 -5.84 7.94
C GLN A 131 -7.82 -5.77 8.85
N ILE A 132 -7.19 -4.60 8.92
CA ILE A 132 -5.91 -4.42 9.60
C ILE A 132 -5.81 -3.06 10.30
N ASN A 133 -5.12 -3.01 11.44
CA ASN A 133 -4.67 -1.77 12.08
C ASN A 133 -3.14 -1.70 11.97
N ILE A 134 -2.63 -0.58 11.49
CA ILE A 134 -1.20 -0.33 11.38
C ILE A 134 -0.88 0.83 12.30
N ARG A 135 -0.04 0.59 13.30
CA ARG A 135 0.42 1.64 14.21
C ARG A 135 1.73 2.20 13.69
N LEU A 136 1.71 3.47 13.32
CA LEU A 136 2.87 4.24 12.88
C LEU A 136 3.23 5.25 13.96
N GLY A 137 4.50 5.35 14.34
CA GLY A 137 4.88 6.31 15.37
C GLY A 137 6.37 6.40 15.65
N ASN A 138 6.68 7.30 16.57
CA ASN A 138 8.00 7.52 17.15
C ASN A 138 7.87 7.53 18.69
N GLU A 139 8.90 7.98 19.42
CA GLU A 139 8.86 8.03 20.89
C GLU A 139 7.84 9.05 21.44
N GLU A 140 7.48 10.07 20.66
CA GLU A 140 6.67 11.22 21.09
C GLU A 140 5.21 11.14 20.64
N ASP A 141 4.94 10.55 19.48
CA ASP A 141 3.63 10.53 18.85
C ASP A 141 3.37 9.23 18.08
N ALA A 142 2.10 8.85 18.00
CA ALA A 142 1.65 7.67 17.29
C ALA A 142 0.26 7.85 16.67
N ARG A 143 0.07 7.20 15.52
CA ARG A 143 -1.16 7.21 14.73
C ARG A 143 -1.51 5.78 14.33
N VAL A 144 -2.81 5.51 14.26
CA VAL A 144 -3.33 4.22 13.83
C VAL A 144 -4.00 4.40 12.48
N LEU A 145 -3.47 3.74 11.46
CA LEU A 145 -4.11 3.56 10.17
C LEU A 145 -5.01 2.32 10.26
N GLU A 146 -6.31 2.56 10.27
CA GLU A 146 -7.33 1.53 10.29
C GLU A 146 -7.79 1.25 8.87
N ILE A 147 -7.75 -0.02 8.47
CA ILE A 147 -8.21 -0.51 7.17
C ILE A 147 -9.35 -1.51 7.43
N ARG A 148 -10.52 -1.23 6.84
CA ARG A 148 -11.79 -1.97 6.98
C ARG A 148 -12.47 -2.13 5.62
N PRO A 149 -13.12 -3.26 5.32
CA PRO A 149 -13.93 -3.38 4.11
C PRO A 149 -15.03 -2.30 4.02
N GLY A 150 -15.24 -1.73 2.84
CA GLY A 150 -16.34 -0.79 2.56
C GLY A 150 -15.93 0.65 2.20
N PRO A 151 -16.91 1.53 1.93
CA PRO A 151 -16.74 2.83 1.24
C PRO A 151 -15.98 3.90 2.02
N SER A 152 -15.56 3.61 3.25
CA SER A 152 -14.74 4.52 4.04
C SER A 152 -13.53 3.81 4.64
N GLY A 153 -13.10 2.72 3.99
CA GLY A 153 -12.35 1.65 4.61
C GLY A 153 -11.02 2.03 5.23
N ILE A 154 -10.34 3.06 4.72
CA ILE A 154 -8.97 3.41 5.13
C ILE A 154 -8.99 4.77 5.84
N ARG A 155 -8.78 4.76 7.16
CA ARG A 155 -8.93 5.91 8.06
C ARG A 155 -7.77 6.05 9.01
N LEU A 156 -7.49 7.29 9.42
CA LEU A 156 -6.53 7.56 10.49
C LEU A 156 -7.27 7.87 11.78
N ARG A 157 -6.72 7.36 12.88
CA ARG A 157 -7.11 7.71 14.23
C ARG A 157 -5.88 8.09 15.04
N LYS A 158 -6.07 8.97 16.02
CA LYS A 158 -5.05 9.19 17.04
C LYS A 158 -5.04 8.00 17.98
N GLU A 159 -3.86 7.61 18.45
CA GLU A 159 -3.78 6.57 19.46
C GLU A 159 -4.53 7.02 20.74
N GLY A 160 -5.42 6.17 21.24
CA GLY A 160 -6.24 6.44 22.42
C GLY A 160 -7.63 7.05 22.16
N GLU A 161 -8.00 7.32 20.91
CA GLU A 161 -9.38 7.67 20.56
C GLU A 161 -10.20 6.39 20.29
N LEU A 162 -11.21 6.14 21.15
CA LEU A 162 -12.19 5.04 21.02
C LEU A 162 -13.27 5.35 19.98
#